data_AF-A0A973QFZ8-F1
#
_entry.id   AF-A0A973QFZ8-F1
#
_cell.length_a   1.000
_cell.length_b   1.000
_cell.length_c   1.000
_cell.angle_alpha   90.00
_cell.angle_beta   90.00
_cell.angle_gamma   90.00
#
_symmetry.space_group_name_H-M   'P 1'
#
loop_
_entity.id
_entity.type
_entity.pdbx_description
1 polymer ?
#
loop_
_entity_poly.entity_id
_entity_poly.type
_entity_poly.pdbx_seq_one_letter_code
_entity_poly.pdbx_strand_id
1 'polypeptide(L)'
;MGTIYAFMAGVNAYPPHIATPLSGCVNDVGAARELLEERGGDGVEVRTVLDGAATVSAVEDGIRTFLGSAGAGDTALFWFSGHGSERVATGAELLVEATGLSQALVCVDGPLSDKRLGALLDEVAGRGAQVVAVLDCCYSGGATREDRIPADLTARWAPPRPEWPAPRDAAPAPGTARHLLLAASRLDQLSYEGWFDGRRHGMFTHALLDAARTAGPDATYRQVLAAADARVRRSGGRQQPVLFPETAEAADLPFLAGAGATAVGDHLLRCGPEGWEVDCGTVHGLRGGADAGGTEFGVIGDGRVVRARAVRTDRSLVEPVDWTPDPGRAYPVSPTALAAPPATVSVEGADDRLRAAVTSYATPLLQVVDSPEDFGDLHFRVVAAGGGTVEVLGRDGTRFVDPLRLGARPADRDGSPADATPSYDGRAVVDCLAHLTRWHRLRDLGSRPSLLDNQVR
;
A
#
# COMPACT_ATOMS: atom_id res chain seq x y z
N MET A 1 -5.28 5.50 30.08
CA MET A 1 -5.48 5.94 28.69
C MET A 1 -5.40 7.45 28.72
N GLY A 2 -4.60 8.07 27.86
CA GLY A 2 -4.55 9.54 27.79
C GLY A 2 -5.83 10.10 27.16
N THR A 3 -6.03 11.40 27.32
CA THR A 3 -7.18 12.12 26.79
C THR A 3 -6.94 12.51 25.33
N ILE A 4 -7.99 12.45 24.50
CA ILE A 4 -7.97 12.99 23.14
C ILE A 4 -8.50 14.42 23.19
N TYR A 5 -7.65 15.40 22.95
CA TYR A 5 -8.03 16.79 22.73
C TYR A 5 -8.22 17.01 21.23
N ALA A 6 -9.46 17.17 20.78
CA ALA A 6 -9.79 17.34 19.37
C ALA A 6 -10.28 18.75 19.06
N PHE A 7 -9.51 19.49 18.27
CA PHE A 7 -9.90 20.79 17.73
C PHE A 7 -10.27 20.64 16.27
N MET A 8 -11.52 20.96 15.92
CA MET A 8 -12.05 20.74 14.58
C MET A 8 -12.55 22.04 13.96
N ALA A 9 -12.24 22.26 12.69
CA ALA A 9 -12.69 23.40 11.91
C ALA A 9 -13.38 22.93 10.63
N GLY A 10 -14.59 23.44 10.38
CA GLY A 10 -15.40 23.07 9.22
C GLY A 10 -16.01 24.31 8.57
N VAL A 11 -15.77 24.54 7.27
CA VAL A 11 -16.24 25.75 6.60
C VAL A 11 -17.02 25.41 5.33
N ASN A 12 -18.32 25.69 5.34
CA ASN A 12 -19.20 25.62 4.18
C ASN A 12 -19.50 27.02 3.63
N ALA A 13 -19.86 27.94 4.53
CA ALA A 13 -20.39 29.26 4.19
C ALA A 13 -19.28 30.29 3.95
N TYR A 14 -18.45 30.06 2.94
CA TYR A 14 -17.42 31.00 2.52
C TYR A 14 -18.03 32.30 1.97
N PRO A 15 -17.54 33.48 2.37
CA PRO A 15 -17.85 34.71 1.67
C PRO A 15 -17.41 34.62 0.20
N PRO A 16 -18.18 35.15 -0.77
CA PRO A 16 -17.84 35.04 -2.20
C PRO A 16 -16.48 35.64 -2.58
N HIS A 17 -16.00 36.60 -1.78
CA HIS A 17 -14.68 37.21 -1.95
C HIS A 17 -13.52 36.37 -1.36
N ILE A 18 -13.83 35.25 -0.72
CA ILE A 18 -12.86 34.27 -0.22
C ILE A 18 -12.88 33.03 -1.12
N ALA A 19 -13.99 32.31 -1.16
CA ALA A 19 -14.13 31.08 -1.94
C ALA A 19 -15.60 30.81 -2.31
N THR A 20 -15.83 29.80 -3.16
CA THR A 20 -17.17 29.27 -3.42
C THR A 20 -17.71 28.56 -2.17
N PRO A 21 -19.03 28.54 -1.94
CA PRO A 21 -19.59 27.76 -0.85
C PRO A 21 -19.38 26.25 -1.05
N LEU A 22 -19.18 25.54 0.06
CA LEU A 22 -19.20 24.08 0.15
C LEU A 22 -20.45 23.64 0.95
N SER A 23 -20.67 22.34 1.08
CA SER A 23 -21.83 21.82 1.83
C SER A 23 -21.53 20.56 2.62
N GLY A 24 -20.35 19.96 2.49
CA GLY A 24 -19.96 18.76 3.23
C GLY A 24 -19.16 19.01 4.51
N CYS A 25 -18.51 20.16 4.65
CA CYS A 25 -17.47 20.37 5.67
C CYS A 25 -18.01 20.39 7.10
N VAL A 26 -19.17 21.00 7.33
CA VAL A 26 -19.84 20.97 8.64
C VAL A 26 -20.33 19.55 8.98
N ASN A 27 -20.79 18.78 7.99
CA ASN A 27 -21.20 17.40 8.21
C ASN A 27 -20.00 16.50 8.53
N ASP A 28 -18.85 16.74 7.89
CA ASP A 28 -17.59 16.05 8.16
C ASP A 28 -17.14 16.24 9.62
N VAL A 29 -17.14 17.48 10.11
CA VAL A 29 -16.81 17.79 11.51
C VAL A 29 -17.80 17.12 12.48
N GLY A 30 -19.10 17.14 12.17
CA GLY A 30 -20.11 16.45 12.97
C GLY A 30 -19.87 14.94 13.04
N ALA A 31 -19.64 14.29 11.91
CA ALA A 31 -19.41 12.85 11.84
C ALA A 31 -18.07 12.43 12.47
N ALA A 32 -17.03 13.26 12.36
CA ALA A 32 -15.76 13.03 13.04
C ALA A 32 -15.90 13.13 14.56
N ARG A 33 -16.66 14.12 15.05
CA ARG A 33 -17.00 14.24 16.47
C ARG A 33 -17.74 13.01 16.99
N GLU A 34 -18.77 12.54 16.26
CA GLU A 34 -19.53 11.34 16.61
C GLU A 34 -18.59 10.11 16.74
N LEU A 35 -17.68 9.91 15.78
CA LEU A 35 -16.70 8.81 15.84
C LEU A 35 -15.79 8.90 17.08
N LEU A 36 -15.35 10.11 17.44
CA LEU A 36 -14.51 10.30 18.64
C LEU A 36 -15.26 9.96 19.91
N GLU A 37 -16.50 10.45 20.05
CA GLU A 37 -17.35 10.17 21.20
C GLU A 37 -17.65 8.66 21.32
N GLU A 38 -17.87 7.98 20.19
CA GLU A 38 -18.03 6.52 20.11
C GLU A 38 -16.78 5.75 20.59
N ARG A 39 -15.57 6.22 20.22
CA ARG A 39 -14.31 5.50 20.49
C ARG A 39 -13.67 5.83 21.83
N GLY A 40 -13.71 7.09 22.25
CA GLY A 40 -12.96 7.56 23.42
C GLY A 40 -13.78 7.70 24.69
N GLY A 41 -15.11 7.57 24.62
CA GLY A 41 -15.99 7.71 25.79
C GLY A 41 -15.76 9.02 26.53
N ASP A 42 -15.60 8.97 27.85
CA ASP A 42 -15.33 10.15 28.70
C ASP A 42 -13.90 10.71 28.54
N GLY A 43 -13.03 10.05 27.76
CA GLY A 43 -11.64 10.44 27.52
C GLY A 43 -11.44 11.37 26.32
N VAL A 44 -12.46 12.11 25.91
CA VAL A 44 -12.42 12.99 24.73
C VAL A 44 -12.92 14.38 25.07
N GLU A 45 -12.10 15.37 24.74
CA GLU A 45 -12.44 16.79 24.82
C GLU A 45 -12.51 17.34 23.39
N VAL A 46 -13.70 17.79 22.95
CA VAL A 46 -13.90 18.28 21.58
C VAL A 46 -14.25 19.76 21.57
N ARG A 47 -13.52 20.55 20.78
CA ARG A 47 -13.85 21.94 20.46
C ARG A 47 -13.97 22.12 18.95
N THR A 48 -15.08 22.71 18.51
CA THR A 48 -15.35 22.94 17.08
C THR A 48 -15.49 24.43 16.77
N VAL A 49 -14.98 24.86 15.60
CA VAL A 49 -15.29 26.17 15.00
C VAL A 49 -15.89 25.93 13.61
N LEU A 50 -17.07 26.50 13.35
CA LEU A 50 -17.82 26.24 12.13
C LEU A 50 -18.12 27.55 11.38
N ASP A 51 -18.06 27.50 10.05
CA ASP A 51 -18.43 28.59 9.16
C ASP A 51 -17.84 29.94 9.59
N GLY A 52 -18.67 30.94 9.87
CA GLY A 52 -18.25 32.29 10.28
C GLY A 52 -17.36 32.35 11.53
N ALA A 53 -17.34 31.30 12.35
CA ALA A 53 -16.47 31.20 13.51
C ALA A 53 -15.08 30.62 13.20
N ALA A 54 -14.92 29.94 12.06
CA ALA A 54 -13.67 29.32 11.64
C ALA A 54 -12.74 30.33 10.95
N THR A 55 -12.36 31.37 11.68
CA THR A 55 -11.38 32.38 11.25
C THR A 55 -9.96 31.88 11.43
N VAL A 56 -8.99 32.46 10.70
CA VAL A 56 -7.56 32.16 10.90
C VAL A 56 -7.17 32.31 12.37
N SER A 57 -7.55 33.42 13.01
CA SER A 57 -7.26 33.66 14.43
C SER A 57 -7.86 32.60 15.34
N ALA A 58 -9.14 32.23 15.13
CA ALA A 58 -9.80 31.23 15.95
C ALA A 58 -9.16 29.84 15.79
N VAL A 59 -8.71 29.51 14.58
CA VAL A 59 -8.00 28.26 14.30
C VAL A 59 -6.62 28.26 14.96
N GLU A 60 -5.83 29.32 14.82
CA GLU A 60 -4.52 29.44 15.49
C GLU A 60 -4.66 29.36 17.01
N ASP A 61 -5.62 30.08 17.58
CA ASP A 61 -5.86 30.10 19.02
C ASP A 61 -6.35 28.75 19.52
N GLY A 62 -7.22 28.07 18.78
CA GLY A 62 -7.67 26.71 19.10
C GLY A 62 -6.51 25.72 19.15
N ILE A 63 -5.60 25.75 18.17
CA ILE A 63 -4.41 24.90 18.19
C ILE A 63 -3.51 25.27 19.38
N ARG A 64 -3.15 26.54 19.53
CA ARG A 64 -2.17 26.95 20.56
C ARG A 64 -2.68 26.75 21.98
N THR A 65 -3.95 27.07 22.24
CA THR A 65 -4.49 27.08 23.61
C THR A 65 -5.17 25.77 23.97
N PHE A 66 -6.06 25.27 23.12
CA PHE A 66 -6.83 24.08 23.42
C PHE A 66 -6.00 22.81 23.17
N LEU A 67 -5.43 22.63 21.97
CA LEU A 67 -4.55 21.48 21.74
C LEU A 67 -3.26 21.57 22.56
N GLY A 68 -2.75 22.78 22.82
CA GLY A 68 -1.61 23.01 23.71
C GLY A 68 -1.83 22.65 25.19
N SER A 69 -3.04 22.24 25.58
CA SER A 69 -3.33 21.67 26.90
C SER A 69 -3.05 20.17 27.00
N ALA A 70 -2.90 19.48 25.86
CA ALA A 70 -2.52 18.07 25.82
C ALA A 70 -1.06 17.89 26.26
N GLY A 71 -0.82 16.90 27.12
CA GLY A 71 0.50 16.56 27.64
C GLY A 71 1.00 15.18 27.21
N ALA A 72 2.04 14.71 27.89
CA ALA A 72 2.58 13.37 27.66
C ALA A 72 1.52 12.27 27.90
N GLY A 73 1.34 11.42 26.89
CA GLY A 73 0.34 10.35 26.91
C GLY A 73 -1.02 10.73 26.30
N ASP A 74 -1.29 12.02 26.10
CA ASP A 74 -2.49 12.53 25.44
C ASP A 74 -2.31 12.59 23.92
N THR A 75 -3.43 12.67 23.20
CA THR A 75 -3.47 12.92 21.75
C THR A 75 -4.06 14.30 21.48
N ALA A 76 -3.32 15.15 20.77
CA ALA A 76 -3.82 16.40 20.21
C ALA A 76 -4.21 16.20 18.75
N LEU A 77 -5.50 16.17 18.46
CA LEU A 77 -6.06 15.98 17.14
C LEU A 77 -6.55 17.31 16.55
N PHE A 78 -5.95 17.75 15.45
CA PHE A 78 -6.49 18.81 14.62
C PHE A 78 -7.25 18.21 13.42
N TRP A 79 -8.50 18.61 13.22
CA TRP A 79 -9.29 18.22 12.04
C TRP A 79 -9.72 19.45 11.26
N PHE A 80 -9.41 19.52 9.98
CA PHE A 80 -9.87 20.59 9.09
C PHE A 80 -10.65 20.02 7.91
N SER A 81 -11.82 20.59 7.64
CA SER A 81 -12.58 20.34 6.42
C SER A 81 -13.01 21.65 5.78
N GLY A 82 -12.64 21.85 4.52
CA GLY A 82 -12.88 23.12 3.83
C GLY A 82 -12.10 23.21 2.52
N HIS A 83 -12.03 24.41 1.97
CA HIS A 83 -11.13 24.71 0.87
C HIS A 83 -9.67 24.71 1.32
N GLY A 84 -8.78 24.26 0.44
CA GLY A 84 -7.38 24.65 0.47
C GLY A 84 -7.03 25.48 -0.76
N SER A 85 -5.83 26.04 -0.75
CA SER A 85 -5.27 26.83 -1.85
C SER A 85 -3.76 26.66 -1.90
N GLU A 86 -3.16 27.14 -2.97
CA GLU A 86 -1.73 27.34 -3.14
C GLU A 86 -1.44 28.78 -3.53
N ARG A 87 -0.19 29.20 -3.39
CA ARG A 87 0.37 30.42 -3.99
C ARG A 87 1.81 30.17 -4.41
N VAL A 88 2.37 31.06 -5.20
CA VAL A 88 3.81 31.02 -5.52
C VAL A 88 4.63 31.14 -4.23
N ALA A 89 5.53 30.19 -4.02
CA ALA A 89 6.49 30.21 -2.92
C ALA A 89 7.49 31.35 -3.12
N THR A 90 7.90 32.02 -2.05
CA THR A 90 8.82 33.16 -2.14
C THR A 90 9.91 33.09 -1.06
N GLY A 91 11.07 33.69 -1.32
CA GLY A 91 12.13 33.80 -0.33
C GLY A 91 12.60 32.42 0.19
N ALA A 92 12.63 32.27 1.51
CA ALA A 92 13.10 31.04 2.17
C ALA A 92 12.20 29.81 1.92
N GLU A 93 10.94 30.00 1.52
CA GLU A 93 10.04 28.89 1.22
C GLU A 93 10.52 28.06 0.02
N LEU A 94 11.21 28.69 -0.93
CA LEU A 94 11.77 28.00 -2.11
C LEU A 94 12.83 26.95 -1.73
N LEU A 95 13.33 26.97 -0.49
CA LEU A 95 14.27 25.96 0.01
C LEU A 95 13.59 24.64 0.37
N VAL A 96 12.27 24.66 0.61
CA VAL A 96 11.49 23.49 1.06
C VAL A 96 10.33 23.15 0.13
N GLU A 97 9.86 24.11 -0.69
CA GLU A 97 8.82 23.88 -1.70
C GLU A 97 9.39 23.45 -3.05
N ALA A 98 9.60 22.14 -3.21
CA ALA A 98 10.11 21.55 -4.45
C ALA A 98 9.21 21.84 -5.68
N THR A 99 7.92 22.08 -5.47
CA THR A 99 6.95 22.46 -6.53
C THR A 99 6.99 23.95 -6.88
N GLY A 100 7.66 24.78 -6.07
CA GLY A 100 7.60 26.24 -6.16
C GLY A 100 6.28 26.84 -5.68
N LEU A 101 5.41 26.05 -5.04
CA LEU A 101 4.09 26.46 -4.57
C LEU A 101 3.99 26.25 -3.06
N SER A 102 3.46 27.23 -2.34
CA SER A 102 3.21 27.19 -0.90
C SER A 102 1.71 27.04 -0.64
N GLN A 103 1.35 26.10 0.20
CA GLN A 103 0.02 25.55 0.41
C GLN A 103 -0.67 26.24 1.59
N ALA A 104 -2.00 26.28 1.60
CA ALA A 104 -2.76 26.86 2.69
C ALA A 104 -4.11 26.17 2.87
N LEU A 105 -4.56 26.09 4.13
CA LEU A 105 -5.96 25.90 4.47
C LEU A 105 -6.69 27.23 4.28
N VAL A 106 -7.92 27.23 3.78
CA VAL A 106 -8.71 28.47 3.62
C VAL A 106 -9.75 28.52 4.73
N CYS A 107 -9.49 29.37 5.72
CA CYS A 107 -10.46 29.74 6.75
C CYS A 107 -11.52 30.71 6.18
N VAL A 108 -12.57 31.00 6.94
CA VAL A 108 -13.69 31.82 6.46
C VAL A 108 -13.29 33.25 6.10
N ASP A 109 -12.18 33.75 6.64
CA ASP A 109 -11.63 35.09 6.46
C ASP A 109 -10.31 35.12 5.67
N GLY A 110 -9.76 33.97 5.27
CA GLY A 110 -8.54 33.91 4.46
C GLY A 110 -7.67 32.68 4.69
N PRO A 111 -6.49 32.63 4.05
CA PRO A 111 -5.62 31.46 4.11
C PRO A 111 -4.78 31.40 5.39
N LEU A 112 -4.69 30.21 5.97
CA LEU A 112 -3.68 29.79 6.94
C LEU A 112 -2.65 28.93 6.22
N SER A 113 -1.43 29.46 6.03
CA SER A 113 -0.35 28.70 5.36
C SER A 113 0.00 27.43 6.12
N ASP A 114 0.30 26.36 5.39
CA ASP A 114 0.81 25.10 5.94
C ASP A 114 2.11 25.27 6.77
N LYS A 115 3.02 26.19 6.45
CA LYS A 115 4.20 26.50 7.28
C LYS A 115 3.80 27.00 8.66
N ARG A 116 2.83 27.91 8.71
CA ARG A 116 2.27 28.42 9.95
C ARG A 116 1.53 27.32 10.72
N LEU A 117 0.73 26.52 10.04
CA LEU A 117 0.06 25.36 10.62
C LEU A 117 1.07 24.37 11.24
N GLY A 118 2.10 23.99 10.48
CA GLY A 118 3.17 23.09 10.94
C GLY A 118 3.86 23.63 12.19
N ALA A 119 4.23 24.92 12.20
CA ALA A 119 4.83 25.54 13.38
C ALA A 119 3.91 25.47 14.62
N LEU A 120 2.60 25.70 14.46
CA LEU A 120 1.64 25.60 15.55
C LEU A 120 1.49 24.16 16.07
N LEU A 121 1.46 23.17 15.17
CA LEU A 121 1.39 21.76 15.54
C LEU A 121 2.67 21.29 16.23
N ASP A 122 3.84 21.74 15.76
CA ASP A 122 5.13 21.42 16.37
C ASP A 122 5.30 22.08 17.76
N GLU A 123 4.74 23.28 17.97
CA GLU A 123 4.65 23.92 19.30
C GLU A 123 3.83 23.07 20.29
N VAL A 124 2.76 22.43 19.82
CA VAL A 124 1.95 21.50 20.63
C VAL A 124 2.73 20.21 20.89
N ALA A 125 3.35 19.63 19.86
CA ALA A 125 4.18 18.42 20.00
C ALA A 125 5.36 18.63 20.96
N GLY A 126 5.91 19.85 21.02
CA GLY A 126 6.93 20.27 21.98
C GLY A 126 6.56 20.05 23.46
N ARG A 127 5.26 19.89 23.76
CA ARG A 127 4.73 19.66 25.11
C ARG A 127 4.65 18.17 25.47
N GLY A 128 4.96 17.27 24.54
CA GLY A 128 5.02 15.82 24.73
C GLY A 128 3.75 15.06 24.32
N ALA A 129 2.73 15.74 23.80
CA ALA A 129 1.53 15.09 23.25
C ALA A 129 1.81 14.44 21.89
N GLN A 130 1.08 13.37 21.59
CA GLN A 130 1.00 12.85 20.21
C GLN A 130 0.15 13.81 19.39
N VAL A 131 0.72 14.43 18.36
CA VAL A 131 -0.02 15.36 17.50
C VAL A 131 -0.43 14.68 16.21
N VAL A 132 -1.73 14.76 15.89
CA VAL A 132 -2.33 14.22 14.67
C VAL A 132 -3.10 15.32 13.96
N ALA A 133 -2.94 15.43 12.64
CA ALA A 133 -3.72 16.32 11.80
C ALA A 133 -4.48 15.51 10.73
N VAL A 134 -5.77 15.80 10.56
CA VAL A 134 -6.61 15.27 9.48
C VAL A 134 -7.08 16.45 8.62
N LEU A 135 -6.63 16.49 7.36
CA LEU A 135 -6.88 17.62 6.47
C LEU A 135 -7.67 17.15 5.25
N ASP A 136 -8.96 17.52 5.21
CA ASP A 136 -9.87 17.28 4.09
C ASP A 136 -10.08 18.55 3.26
N CYS A 137 -9.04 18.87 2.47
CA CYS A 137 -8.96 20.04 1.61
C CYS A 137 -7.97 19.80 0.44
N CYS A 138 -8.11 20.54 -0.67
CA CYS A 138 -7.16 20.48 -1.79
C CYS A 138 -6.10 21.57 -1.66
N TYR A 139 -4.82 21.24 -1.87
CA TYR A 139 -3.79 22.28 -1.99
C TYR A 139 -3.51 22.69 -3.42
N SER A 140 -3.77 21.82 -4.39
CA SER A 140 -3.37 22.05 -5.77
C SER A 140 -4.48 22.55 -6.66
N GLY A 141 -4.16 23.51 -7.51
CA GLY A 141 -4.93 23.87 -8.68
C GLY A 141 -4.72 22.85 -9.80
N GLY A 142 -4.89 21.54 -9.54
CA GLY A 142 -4.83 20.47 -10.55
C GLY A 142 -5.67 20.73 -11.82
N ALA A 143 -6.52 21.77 -11.79
CA ALA A 143 -7.17 22.44 -12.91
C ALA A 143 -6.26 22.92 -14.08
N THR A 144 -4.92 22.83 -14.00
CA THR A 144 -4.07 23.07 -15.20
C THR A 144 -4.00 21.88 -16.16
N ARG A 145 -4.63 20.75 -15.83
CA ARG A 145 -4.85 19.64 -16.77
C ARG A 145 -6.32 19.28 -16.80
N GLU A 146 -6.73 18.69 -17.92
CA GLU A 146 -8.09 18.38 -18.39
C GLU A 146 -8.92 17.43 -17.49
N ASP A 147 -8.74 17.44 -16.16
CA ASP A 147 -9.53 16.68 -15.22
C ASP A 147 -10.92 17.34 -15.10
N ARG A 148 -11.84 16.88 -15.95
CA ARG A 148 -13.26 17.16 -15.77
C ARG A 148 -13.67 16.66 -14.39
N ILE A 149 -13.93 17.59 -13.47
CA ILE A 149 -14.57 17.28 -12.19
C ILE A 149 -15.88 16.54 -12.51
N PRO A 150 -16.11 15.33 -11.98
CA PRO A 150 -17.38 14.64 -12.14
C PRO A 150 -18.55 15.53 -11.73
N ALA A 151 -19.67 15.46 -12.46
CA ALA A 151 -20.77 16.42 -12.31
C ALA A 151 -21.44 16.41 -10.91
N ASP A 152 -21.27 15.30 -10.18
CA ASP A 152 -21.78 15.05 -8.83
C ASP A 152 -20.80 15.44 -7.72
N LEU A 153 -19.57 15.83 -8.07
CA LEU A 153 -18.51 16.21 -7.14
C LEU A 153 -18.20 17.71 -7.18
N THR A 154 -17.80 18.24 -6.04
CA THR A 154 -17.31 19.62 -5.90
C THR A 154 -15.89 19.58 -5.37
N ALA A 155 -14.95 20.21 -6.06
CA ALA A 155 -13.56 20.28 -5.59
C ALA A 155 -13.44 21.20 -4.37
N ARG A 156 -12.69 20.76 -3.37
CA ARG A 156 -12.37 21.52 -2.15
C ARG A 156 -11.17 22.44 -2.34
N TRP A 157 -11.18 23.20 -3.42
CA TRP A 157 -10.11 24.12 -3.81
C TRP A 157 -10.62 25.55 -4.01
N ALA A 158 -9.89 26.53 -3.48
CA ALA A 158 -10.12 27.94 -3.74
C ALA A 158 -8.95 28.51 -4.55
N PRO A 159 -9.21 29.34 -5.59
CA PRO A 159 -8.15 29.98 -6.35
C PRO A 159 -7.37 30.98 -5.48
N PRO A 160 -6.03 31.06 -5.61
CA PRO A 160 -5.26 32.11 -4.96
C PRO A 160 -5.77 33.50 -5.34
N ARG A 161 -5.82 34.39 -4.35
CA ARG A 161 -6.20 35.79 -4.57
C ARG A 161 -5.05 36.76 -4.29
N PRO A 162 -4.93 37.86 -5.06
CA PRO A 162 -3.88 38.85 -4.85
C PRO A 162 -3.93 39.54 -3.47
N GLU A 163 -5.12 39.62 -2.86
CA GLU A 163 -5.30 40.29 -1.57
C GLU A 163 -4.80 39.45 -0.39
N TRP A 164 -4.50 38.16 -0.60
CA TRP A 164 -4.06 37.28 0.45
C TRP A 164 -2.60 37.57 0.83
N PRO A 165 -2.33 37.84 2.11
CA PRO A 165 -1.01 38.27 2.54
C PRO A 165 0.00 37.15 2.32
N ALA A 166 1.20 37.53 1.86
CA ALA A 166 2.36 36.65 1.99
C ALA A 166 2.62 36.43 3.50
N PRO A 167 2.80 35.19 3.95
CA PRO A 167 3.15 34.89 5.34
C PRO A 167 4.41 35.65 5.74
N ARG A 168 4.33 36.38 6.84
CA ARG A 168 5.48 37.14 7.37
C ARG A 168 6.47 36.23 8.12
N ASP A 169 6.01 35.06 8.58
CA ASP A 169 6.71 34.18 9.51
C ASP A 169 6.97 32.77 8.93
N ALA A 170 7.14 32.63 7.61
CA ALA A 170 7.32 31.33 6.94
C ALA A 170 8.79 30.89 6.80
N ALA A 171 9.64 31.19 7.78
CA ALA A 171 10.90 30.48 7.87
C ALA A 171 10.58 29.03 8.32
N PRO A 172 10.90 28.00 7.54
CA PRO A 172 10.71 26.62 8.00
C PRO A 172 11.47 26.45 9.31
N ALA A 173 10.79 25.97 10.35
CA ALA A 173 11.46 25.59 11.58
C ALA A 173 12.50 24.50 11.23
N PRO A 174 13.78 24.65 11.59
CA PRO A 174 14.76 23.61 11.33
C PRO A 174 14.40 22.37 12.13
N GLY A 175 14.03 21.28 11.45
CA GLY A 175 13.68 20.01 12.09
C GLY A 175 12.77 19.13 11.23
N THR A 176 12.57 17.89 11.67
CA THR A 176 11.53 16.99 11.15
C THR A 176 10.18 17.40 11.75
N ALA A 177 9.12 17.38 10.95
CA ALA A 177 7.75 17.60 11.43
C ALA A 177 7.44 16.64 12.58
N ARG A 178 6.86 17.15 13.67
CA ARG A 178 6.64 16.39 14.93
C ARG A 178 5.19 15.94 15.10
N HIS A 179 4.51 15.75 13.98
CA HIS A 179 3.10 15.41 13.92
C HIS A 179 2.84 14.37 12.83
N LEU A 180 1.77 13.59 13.01
CA LEU A 180 1.28 12.64 12.02
C LEU A 180 0.14 13.30 11.22
N LEU A 181 0.30 13.40 9.91
CA LEU A 181 -0.68 14.02 9.01
C LEU A 181 -1.37 12.97 8.14
N LEU A 182 -2.70 12.94 8.18
CA LEU A 182 -3.56 12.30 7.19
C LEU A 182 -4.16 13.39 6.30
N ALA A 183 -3.79 13.42 5.02
CA ALA A 183 -4.32 14.38 4.05
C ALA A 183 -5.19 13.67 2.99
N ALA A 184 -6.23 14.36 2.54
CA ALA A 184 -7.24 13.83 1.64
C ALA A 184 -6.74 13.50 0.23
N SER A 185 -5.69 14.17 -0.23
CA SER A 185 -5.12 13.99 -1.57
C SER A 185 -3.62 14.24 -1.59
N ARG A 186 -2.96 13.74 -2.65
CA ARG A 186 -1.59 14.14 -2.99
C ARG A 186 -1.52 15.61 -3.39
N LEU A 187 -0.31 16.18 -3.33
CA LEU A 187 -0.03 17.56 -3.74
C LEU A 187 -0.37 17.86 -5.22
N ASP A 188 -0.58 16.86 -6.07
CA ASP A 188 -0.95 17.03 -7.48
C ASP A 188 -2.41 16.65 -7.76
N GLN A 189 -3.21 16.42 -6.72
CA GLN A 189 -4.59 15.92 -6.83
C GLN A 189 -5.59 16.79 -6.08
N LEU A 190 -6.80 16.90 -6.65
CA LEU A 190 -7.95 17.47 -5.97
C LEU A 190 -8.54 16.47 -4.96
N SER A 191 -9.05 17.03 -3.88
CA SER A 191 -10.01 16.46 -2.95
C SER A 191 -11.44 16.93 -3.26
N TYR A 192 -12.42 16.08 -3.02
CA TYR A 192 -13.81 16.35 -3.40
C TYR A 192 -14.78 16.23 -2.24
N GLU A 193 -15.92 16.92 -2.36
CA GLU A 193 -17.14 16.57 -1.66
C GLU A 193 -18.25 16.15 -2.63
N GLY A 194 -19.13 15.28 -2.14
CA GLY A 194 -20.22 14.68 -2.90
C GLY A 194 -21.32 14.18 -1.97
N TRP A 195 -22.31 13.47 -2.54
CA TRP A 195 -23.38 12.85 -1.78
C TRP A 195 -23.02 11.42 -1.38
N PHE A 196 -23.01 11.16 -0.08
CA PHE A 196 -22.77 9.84 0.51
C PHE A 196 -23.85 9.59 1.56
N ASP A 197 -24.55 8.46 1.45
CA ASP A 197 -25.63 8.06 2.39
C ASP A 197 -26.69 9.14 2.65
N GLY A 198 -27.04 9.90 1.60
CA GLY A 198 -28.06 10.95 1.66
C GLY A 198 -27.61 12.25 2.32
N ARG A 199 -26.32 12.42 2.63
CA ARG A 199 -25.73 13.68 3.11
C ARG A 199 -24.54 14.10 2.26
N ARG A 200 -24.20 15.39 2.24
CA ARG A 200 -22.95 15.85 1.62
C ARG A 200 -21.80 15.67 2.58
N HIS A 201 -20.71 15.08 2.11
CA HIS A 201 -19.48 14.85 2.86
C HIS A 201 -18.25 15.01 1.96
N GLY A 202 -17.10 15.23 2.58
CA GLY A 202 -15.81 15.04 1.94
C GLY A 202 -15.62 13.57 1.61
N MET A 203 -15.17 13.28 0.39
CA MET A 203 -14.92 11.92 -0.05
C MET A 203 -13.87 11.23 0.85
N PHE A 204 -12.86 11.98 1.29
CA PHE A 204 -11.86 11.46 2.22
C PHE A 204 -12.43 11.25 3.62
N THR A 205 -13.09 12.26 4.19
CA THR A 205 -13.68 12.16 5.52
C THR A 205 -14.66 10.99 5.60
N HIS A 206 -15.61 10.88 4.65
CA HIS A 206 -16.55 9.77 4.60
C HIS A 206 -15.83 8.42 4.59
N ALA A 207 -14.85 8.24 3.68
CA ALA A 207 -14.08 7.01 3.60
C ALA A 207 -13.24 6.71 4.85
N LEU A 208 -12.66 7.73 5.48
CA LEU A 208 -11.82 7.60 6.67
C LEU A 208 -12.65 7.21 7.90
N LEU A 209 -13.81 7.85 8.09
CA LEU A 209 -14.71 7.54 9.20
C LEU A 209 -15.28 6.12 9.06
N ASP A 210 -15.69 5.72 7.87
CA ASP A 210 -16.15 4.35 7.61
C ASP A 210 -15.03 3.32 7.83
N ALA A 211 -13.81 3.63 7.37
CA ALA A 211 -12.64 2.80 7.62
C ALA A 211 -12.39 2.63 9.12
N ALA A 212 -12.41 3.73 9.89
CA ALA A 212 -12.23 3.70 11.32
C ALA A 212 -13.35 2.88 12.02
N ARG A 213 -14.62 3.04 11.66
CA ARG A 213 -15.72 2.25 12.28
C ARG A 213 -15.62 0.75 12.00
N THR A 214 -15.12 0.38 10.82
CA THR A 214 -14.98 -1.03 10.41
C THR A 214 -13.70 -1.67 10.95
N ALA A 215 -12.71 -0.85 11.30
CA ALA A 215 -11.42 -1.34 11.75
C ALA A 215 -11.51 -2.02 13.12
N GLY A 216 -10.62 -3.00 13.35
CA GLY A 216 -10.48 -3.60 14.67
C GLY A 216 -10.03 -2.57 15.73
N PRO A 217 -10.21 -2.87 17.03
CA PRO A 217 -9.85 -1.93 18.11
C PRO A 217 -8.37 -1.54 18.08
N ASP A 218 -7.53 -2.44 17.59
CA ASP A 218 -6.07 -2.29 17.50
C ASP A 218 -5.60 -1.90 16.09
N ALA A 219 -6.47 -1.33 15.25
CA ALA A 219 -6.04 -0.94 13.91
C ALA A 219 -5.16 0.31 13.93
N THR A 220 -4.06 0.28 13.18
CA THR A 220 -3.11 1.40 13.09
C THR A 220 -3.58 2.52 12.17
N TYR A 221 -2.95 3.70 12.26
CA TYR A 221 -3.16 4.79 11.29
C TYR A 221 -2.93 4.31 9.84
N ARG A 222 -1.90 3.50 9.61
CA ARG A 222 -1.61 2.90 8.30
C ARG A 222 -2.76 2.02 7.81
N GLN A 223 -3.29 1.15 8.66
CA GLN A 223 -4.42 0.27 8.30
C GLN A 223 -5.69 1.05 8.01
N VAL A 224 -6.03 2.03 8.85
CA VAL A 224 -7.21 2.86 8.68
C VAL A 224 -7.10 3.67 7.38
N LEU A 225 -5.95 4.30 7.12
CA LEU A 225 -5.75 5.05 5.88
C LEU A 225 -5.77 4.13 4.64
N ALA A 226 -5.13 2.96 4.68
CA ALA A 226 -5.15 2.04 3.55
C ALA A 226 -6.57 1.55 3.20
N ALA A 227 -7.41 1.33 4.22
CA ALA A 227 -8.82 1.00 4.04
C ALA A 227 -9.65 2.20 3.53
N ALA A 228 -9.28 3.43 3.91
CA ALA A 228 -9.89 4.66 3.38
C ALA A 228 -9.50 4.88 1.92
N ASP A 229 -8.22 4.79 1.57
CA ASP A 229 -7.70 4.89 0.19
C ASP A 229 -8.35 3.85 -0.73
N ALA A 230 -8.49 2.60 -0.27
CA ALA A 230 -9.24 1.58 -1.00
C ALA A 230 -10.68 2.01 -1.32
N ARG A 231 -11.41 2.59 -0.36
CA ARG A 231 -12.78 3.12 -0.57
C ARG A 231 -12.79 4.25 -1.58
N VAL A 232 -11.90 5.23 -1.44
CA VAL A 232 -11.78 6.37 -2.36
C VAL A 232 -11.47 5.89 -3.78
N ARG A 233 -10.59 4.92 -3.95
CA ARG A 233 -10.29 4.36 -5.29
C ARG A 233 -11.50 3.64 -5.90
N ARG A 234 -12.28 2.93 -5.09
CA ARG A 234 -13.48 2.22 -5.57
C ARG A 234 -14.60 3.16 -6.03
N SER A 235 -14.62 4.42 -5.57
CA SER A 235 -15.56 5.43 -6.10
C SER A 235 -15.19 5.94 -7.49
N GLY A 236 -14.05 5.50 -8.05
CA GLY A 236 -13.61 5.86 -9.40
C GLY A 236 -12.89 7.21 -9.50
N GLY A 237 -12.63 7.86 -8.36
CA GLY A 237 -11.87 9.10 -8.30
C GLY A 237 -10.36 8.90 -8.47
N ARG A 238 -9.65 10.00 -8.82
CA ARG A 238 -8.18 10.05 -8.80
C ARG A 238 -7.60 10.48 -7.46
N GLN A 239 -8.46 10.93 -6.54
CA GLN A 239 -8.08 11.33 -5.20
C GLN A 239 -7.40 10.16 -4.48
N GLN A 240 -6.21 10.38 -3.93
CA GLN A 240 -5.47 9.40 -3.15
C GLN A 240 -5.08 9.99 -1.80
N PRO A 241 -5.69 9.53 -0.70
CA PRO A 241 -5.28 9.91 0.64
C PRO A 241 -3.81 9.57 0.91
N VAL A 242 -3.16 10.39 1.72
CA VAL A 242 -1.74 10.23 2.06
C VAL A 242 -1.49 10.34 3.56
N LEU A 243 -0.50 9.58 4.04
CA LEU A 243 0.00 9.61 5.41
C LEU A 243 1.41 10.19 5.41
N PHE A 244 1.65 11.22 6.20
CA PHE A 244 2.98 11.75 6.50
C PHE A 244 3.23 11.59 8.00
N PRO A 245 3.87 10.50 8.43
CA PRO A 245 4.18 10.30 9.83
C PRO A 245 5.53 10.95 10.19
N GLU A 246 5.74 11.33 11.46
CA GLU A 246 7.04 11.82 11.97
C GLU A 246 8.13 10.75 11.82
N THR A 247 7.79 9.51 12.13
CA THR A 247 8.64 8.33 11.95
C THR A 247 7.84 7.21 11.29
N ALA A 248 8.50 6.19 10.71
CA ALA A 248 7.80 5.06 10.12
C ALA A 248 6.89 4.35 11.13
N GLU A 249 7.33 4.26 12.38
CA GLU A 249 6.64 3.62 13.50
C GLU A 249 5.39 4.40 13.93
N ALA A 250 5.37 5.73 13.76
CA ALA A 250 4.21 6.54 14.14
C ALA A 250 2.97 6.18 13.31
N ALA A 251 3.15 5.75 12.06
CA ALA A 251 2.06 5.23 11.21
C ALA A 251 1.47 3.91 11.73
N ASP A 252 2.25 3.17 12.52
CA ASP A 252 1.89 1.87 13.07
C ASP A 252 1.41 1.94 14.53
N LEU A 253 1.20 3.16 15.05
CA LEU A 253 0.46 3.37 16.28
C LEU A 253 -1.04 3.11 16.08
N PRO A 254 -1.76 2.63 17.11
CA PRO A 254 -3.21 2.48 17.06
C PRO A 254 -3.91 3.80 16.72
N PHE A 255 -4.92 3.73 15.85
CA PHE A 255 -5.68 4.89 15.41
C PHE A 255 -6.48 5.48 16.58
N LEU A 256 -6.06 6.65 17.05
CA LEU A 256 -6.69 7.40 18.15
C LEU A 256 -6.82 6.61 19.46
N ALA A 257 -5.97 5.60 19.66
CA ALA A 257 -5.81 4.90 20.93
C ALA A 257 -4.34 5.03 21.32
N GLY A 258 -4.06 5.45 22.55
CA GLY A 258 -2.69 5.68 23.02
C GLY A 258 -1.76 4.46 22.85
N ALA A 259 -0.46 4.67 23.05
CA ALA A 259 0.60 3.73 22.73
C ALA A 259 0.34 2.27 23.19
N GLY A 260 0.12 1.40 22.20
CA GLY A 260 0.11 -0.05 22.33
C GLY A 260 0.61 -0.63 21.01
N ALA A 261 1.73 -1.35 21.04
CA ALA A 261 2.30 -1.92 19.82
C ALA A 261 1.41 -3.04 19.30
N THR A 262 0.97 -2.93 18.06
CA THR A 262 0.17 -3.95 17.38
C THR A 262 1.08 -4.75 16.46
N ALA A 263 0.70 -6.00 16.17
CA ALA A 263 1.47 -6.82 15.24
C ALA A 263 1.48 -6.13 13.86
N VAL A 264 2.63 -5.59 13.48
CA VAL A 264 2.82 -4.89 12.20
C VAL A 264 3.12 -5.93 11.14
N GLY A 265 2.37 -5.89 10.05
CA GLY A 265 2.72 -6.58 8.82
C GLY A 265 3.39 -5.61 7.87
N ASP A 266 4.40 -6.09 7.16
CA ASP A 266 5.09 -5.29 6.13
C ASP A 266 4.15 -4.88 4.99
N HIS A 267 3.03 -5.61 4.83
CA HIS A 267 2.06 -5.43 3.77
C HIS A 267 0.62 -5.49 4.30
N LEU A 268 -0.30 -4.87 3.56
CA LEU A 268 -1.71 -4.79 3.85
C LEU A 268 -2.55 -5.39 2.72
N LEU A 269 -3.43 -6.33 3.08
CA LEU A 269 -4.54 -6.77 2.25
C LEU A 269 -5.69 -5.78 2.35
N ARG A 270 -6.23 -5.34 1.21
CA ARG A 270 -7.41 -4.46 1.11
C ARG A 270 -8.23 -4.76 -0.15
N CYS A 271 -9.47 -4.30 -0.20
CA CYS A 271 -10.33 -4.45 -1.37
C CYS A 271 -10.22 -3.21 -2.28
N GLY A 272 -9.47 -3.28 -3.38
CA GLY A 272 -9.36 -2.19 -4.35
C GLY A 272 -10.46 -2.23 -5.43
N PRO A 273 -10.37 -1.35 -6.45
CA PRO A 273 -11.29 -1.34 -7.59
C PRO A 273 -11.31 -2.63 -8.41
N GLU A 274 -10.20 -3.38 -8.37
CA GLU A 274 -10.00 -4.60 -9.16
C GLU A 274 -10.14 -5.87 -8.30
N GLY A 275 -10.76 -5.74 -7.12
CA GLY A 275 -10.91 -6.80 -6.13
C GLY A 275 -9.81 -6.74 -5.05
N TRP A 276 -9.55 -7.88 -4.41
CA TRP A 276 -8.58 -7.96 -3.33
C TRP A 276 -7.15 -7.75 -3.83
N GLU A 277 -6.39 -6.94 -3.10
CA GLU A 277 -5.01 -6.63 -3.39
C GLU A 277 -4.15 -6.59 -2.12
N VAL A 278 -2.87 -6.94 -2.26
CA VAL A 278 -1.82 -6.73 -1.27
C VAL A 278 -0.84 -5.69 -1.83
N ASP A 279 -0.41 -4.72 -1.04
CA ASP A 279 0.52 -3.63 -1.44
C ASP A 279 1.98 -4.03 -1.54
N CYS A 280 2.22 -5.20 -2.12
CA CYS A 280 3.53 -5.63 -2.55
C CYS A 280 3.45 -6.22 -3.96
N GLY A 281 4.50 -6.02 -4.74
CA GLY A 281 4.54 -6.31 -6.17
C GLY A 281 5.96 -6.65 -6.63
N THR A 282 6.23 -6.57 -7.93
CA THR A 282 7.56 -6.92 -8.47
C THR A 282 8.68 -6.01 -7.99
N VAL A 283 8.39 -4.74 -7.70
CA VAL A 283 9.36 -3.82 -7.06
C VAL A 283 9.76 -4.28 -5.65
N HIS A 284 8.91 -5.09 -5.01
CA HIS A 284 9.15 -5.67 -3.69
C HIS A 284 9.78 -7.08 -3.78
N GLY A 285 10.27 -7.47 -4.97
CA GLY A 285 10.91 -8.77 -5.19
C GLY A 285 9.96 -9.92 -5.52
N LEU A 286 8.65 -9.66 -5.66
CA LEU A 286 7.70 -10.69 -6.11
C LEU A 286 7.83 -10.95 -7.61
N ARG A 287 7.45 -12.15 -8.04
CA ARG A 287 7.46 -12.49 -9.46
C ARG A 287 6.16 -12.08 -10.14
N GLY A 288 6.28 -11.31 -11.22
CA GLY A 288 5.16 -10.77 -12.01
C GLY A 288 4.52 -11.78 -12.96
N GLY A 289 3.41 -11.38 -13.57
CA GLY A 289 2.78 -12.10 -14.69
C GLY A 289 1.71 -13.13 -14.30
N ALA A 290 1.21 -13.87 -15.29
CA ALA A 290 0.23 -14.94 -15.11
C ALA A 290 0.80 -16.16 -14.33
N ASP A 291 2.13 -16.27 -14.26
CA ASP A 291 2.87 -17.28 -13.49
C ASP A 291 3.01 -16.91 -12.00
N ALA A 292 2.22 -15.93 -11.51
CA ALA A 292 2.13 -15.57 -10.09
C ALA A 292 1.53 -16.69 -9.21
N GLY A 293 1.00 -17.75 -9.81
CA GLY A 293 0.48 -18.93 -9.13
C GLY A 293 1.52 -19.51 -8.17
N GLY A 294 1.20 -19.52 -6.88
CA GLY A 294 2.10 -20.01 -5.82
C GLY A 294 2.63 -18.93 -4.87
N THR A 295 2.38 -17.65 -5.15
CA THR A 295 2.56 -16.60 -4.12
C THR A 295 1.34 -16.58 -3.20
N GLU A 296 1.57 -16.70 -1.90
CA GLU A 296 0.53 -16.66 -0.87
C GLU A 296 0.92 -15.70 0.25
N PHE A 297 -0.09 -15.07 0.85
CA PHE A 297 0.08 -14.21 2.00
C PHE A 297 -0.81 -14.68 3.14
N GLY A 298 -0.26 -14.75 4.34
CA GLY A 298 -0.98 -15.06 5.57
C GLY A 298 -1.35 -13.80 6.33
N VAL A 299 -2.59 -13.70 6.79
CA VAL A 299 -3.05 -12.68 7.71
C VAL A 299 -2.39 -12.86 9.06
N ILE A 300 -1.72 -11.81 9.53
CA ILE A 300 -1.01 -11.81 10.80
C ILE A 300 -2.02 -11.93 11.95
N GLY A 301 -1.75 -12.85 12.88
CA GLY A 301 -2.56 -13.07 14.08
C GLY A 301 -3.58 -14.21 13.99
N ASP A 302 -4.01 -14.61 12.79
CA ASP A 302 -4.98 -15.72 12.63
C ASP A 302 -4.71 -16.69 11.47
N GLY A 303 -3.71 -16.42 10.63
CA GLY A 303 -3.20 -17.38 9.64
C GLY A 303 -4.10 -17.62 8.43
N ARG A 304 -5.19 -16.85 8.26
CA ARG A 304 -6.01 -16.91 7.04
C ARG A 304 -5.18 -16.53 5.81
N VAL A 305 -5.41 -17.19 4.68
CA VAL A 305 -4.54 -17.06 3.50
C VAL A 305 -5.24 -16.34 2.36
N VAL A 306 -4.49 -15.53 1.62
CA VAL A 306 -4.85 -15.03 0.29
C VAL A 306 -3.81 -15.48 -0.73
N ARG A 307 -4.23 -15.88 -1.92
CA ARG A 307 -3.36 -16.36 -3.00
C ARG A 307 -3.28 -15.35 -4.13
N ALA A 308 -2.09 -15.05 -4.61
CA ALA A 308 -1.92 -14.17 -5.76
C ALA A 308 -2.47 -14.80 -7.04
N ARG A 309 -3.33 -14.05 -7.74
CA ARG A 309 -3.77 -14.35 -9.12
C ARG A 309 -2.97 -13.59 -10.17
N ALA A 310 -2.42 -12.44 -9.80
CA ALA A 310 -1.53 -11.64 -10.64
C ALA A 310 -0.65 -10.75 -9.77
N VAL A 311 0.63 -10.63 -10.10
CA VAL A 311 1.56 -9.70 -9.43
C VAL A 311 1.89 -8.57 -10.39
N ARG A 312 1.60 -7.34 -9.98
CA ARG A 312 1.90 -6.10 -10.70
C ARG A 312 3.15 -5.47 -10.12
N THR A 313 3.56 -4.34 -10.69
CA THR A 313 4.75 -3.61 -10.24
C THR A 313 4.67 -3.24 -8.77
N ASP A 314 3.59 -2.58 -8.36
CA ASP A 314 3.39 -1.99 -7.03
C ASP A 314 2.54 -2.84 -6.08
N ARG A 315 1.75 -3.78 -6.61
CA ARG A 315 0.76 -4.57 -5.85
C ARG A 315 0.51 -5.95 -6.43
N SER A 316 -0.11 -6.82 -5.65
CA SER A 316 -0.53 -8.15 -6.06
C SER A 316 -2.05 -8.24 -5.99
N LEU A 317 -2.71 -8.65 -7.07
CA LEU A 317 -4.11 -9.04 -7.04
C LEU A 317 -4.21 -10.44 -6.45
N VAL A 318 -5.09 -10.63 -5.49
CA VAL A 318 -5.19 -11.86 -4.70
C VAL A 318 -6.63 -12.35 -4.58
N GLU A 319 -6.79 -13.60 -4.15
CA GLU A 319 -8.08 -14.21 -3.82
C GLU A 319 -8.01 -14.84 -2.41
N PRO A 320 -9.00 -14.60 -1.54
CA PRO A 320 -9.13 -15.28 -0.26
C PRO A 320 -9.31 -16.80 -0.40
N VAL A 321 -8.63 -17.57 0.46
CA VAL A 321 -8.69 -19.05 0.46
C VAL A 321 -9.56 -19.53 1.61
N ASP A 322 -10.79 -19.98 1.31
CA ASP A 322 -11.76 -20.51 2.29
C ASP A 322 -12.25 -19.51 3.35
N TRP A 323 -12.22 -18.21 3.04
CA TRP A 323 -12.81 -17.17 3.88
C TRP A 323 -13.26 -15.95 3.07
N THR A 324 -14.04 -15.07 3.70
CA THR A 324 -14.52 -13.82 3.08
C THR A 324 -14.11 -12.63 3.97
N PRO A 325 -13.12 -11.82 3.55
CA PRO A 325 -12.73 -10.65 4.30
C PRO A 325 -13.78 -9.53 4.20
N ASP A 326 -13.90 -8.71 5.24
CA ASP A 326 -14.69 -7.48 5.20
C ASP A 326 -14.04 -6.45 4.24
N PRO A 327 -14.73 -6.02 3.16
CA PRO A 327 -14.20 -5.07 2.16
C PRO A 327 -13.92 -3.67 2.70
N GLY A 328 -14.41 -3.36 3.90
CA GLY A 328 -14.16 -2.13 4.63
C GLY A 328 -12.93 -2.17 5.54
N ARG A 329 -12.25 -3.31 5.68
CA ARG A 329 -11.08 -3.47 6.55
C ARG A 329 -9.79 -3.72 5.75
N ALA A 330 -8.69 -3.19 6.27
CA ALA A 330 -7.35 -3.59 5.86
C ALA A 330 -6.76 -4.60 6.86
N TYR A 331 -6.11 -5.64 6.35
CA TYR A 331 -5.54 -6.72 7.17
C TYR A 331 -4.02 -6.73 7.02
N PRO A 332 -3.25 -6.80 8.12
CA PRO A 332 -1.81 -6.98 8.02
C PRO A 332 -1.52 -8.39 7.53
N VAL A 333 -0.65 -8.51 6.54
CA VAL A 333 -0.27 -9.77 5.92
C VAL A 333 1.24 -9.89 5.75
N SER A 334 1.73 -11.12 5.72
CA SER A 334 3.12 -11.43 5.35
C SER A 334 3.14 -12.50 4.26
N PRO A 335 4.14 -12.49 3.36
CA PRO A 335 4.33 -13.59 2.41
C PRO A 335 4.53 -14.91 3.16
N THR A 336 3.73 -15.93 2.83
CA THR A 336 3.83 -17.29 3.39
C THR A 336 4.29 -18.31 2.35
N ALA A 337 4.13 -17.99 1.07
CA ALA A 337 4.71 -18.73 -0.06
C ALA A 337 5.07 -17.76 -1.19
N LEU A 338 6.09 -18.09 -1.97
CA LEU A 338 6.50 -17.31 -3.15
C LEU A 338 6.41 -18.16 -4.41
N ALA A 339 5.90 -17.59 -5.49
CA ALA A 339 5.93 -18.22 -6.80
C ALA A 339 7.39 -18.45 -7.22
N ALA A 340 7.78 -19.71 -7.36
CA ALA A 340 9.10 -20.11 -7.80
C ALA A 340 9.01 -20.66 -9.23
N PRO A 341 9.91 -20.23 -10.13
CA PRO A 341 9.84 -20.54 -11.56
C PRO A 341 10.09 -22.03 -11.72
N PRO A 342 9.39 -22.72 -12.64
CA PRO A 342 9.79 -24.07 -12.98
C PRO A 342 11.26 -24.05 -13.41
N ALA A 343 12.02 -25.06 -12.99
CA ALA A 343 13.34 -25.26 -13.57
C ALA A 343 13.15 -25.63 -15.04
N THR A 344 13.89 -24.97 -15.92
CA THR A 344 13.77 -25.28 -17.34
C THR A 344 14.55 -26.55 -17.66
N VAL A 345 14.07 -27.33 -18.62
CA VAL A 345 14.67 -28.60 -19.03
C VAL A 345 14.84 -28.57 -20.55
N SER A 346 16.05 -28.74 -21.04
CA SER A 346 16.29 -29.06 -22.45
C SER A 346 16.62 -30.55 -22.55
N VAL A 347 16.13 -31.18 -23.61
CA VAL A 347 16.43 -32.58 -23.90
C VAL A 347 17.30 -32.63 -25.15
N GLU A 348 18.50 -33.18 -25.00
CA GLU A 348 19.52 -33.27 -26.04
C GLU A 348 19.76 -34.72 -26.45
N GLY A 349 19.88 -34.92 -27.76
CA GLY A 349 19.93 -36.24 -28.40
C GLY A 349 18.61 -36.58 -29.11
N ALA A 350 18.69 -37.43 -30.13
CA ALA A 350 17.56 -37.80 -31.00
C ALA A 350 16.63 -38.85 -30.34
N ASP A 351 16.25 -38.64 -29.07
CA ASP A 351 15.32 -39.52 -28.35
C ASP A 351 14.02 -38.77 -28.02
N ASP A 352 13.12 -38.72 -29.01
CA ASP A 352 11.78 -38.14 -28.87
C ASP A 352 10.97 -38.76 -27.72
N ARG A 353 11.31 -39.99 -27.30
CA ARG A 353 10.62 -40.68 -26.20
C ARG A 353 11.02 -40.14 -24.83
N LEU A 354 12.28 -39.76 -24.64
CA LEU A 354 12.74 -39.09 -23.41
C LEU A 354 12.07 -37.72 -23.27
N ARG A 355 12.06 -36.95 -24.36
CA ARG A 355 11.35 -35.67 -24.42
C ARG A 355 9.87 -35.84 -24.12
N ALA A 356 9.20 -36.80 -24.76
CA ALA A 356 7.79 -37.10 -24.48
C ALA A 356 7.57 -37.53 -23.02
N ALA A 357 8.46 -38.33 -22.44
CA ALA A 357 8.37 -38.74 -21.04
C ALA A 357 8.44 -37.54 -20.10
N VAL A 358 9.47 -36.69 -20.22
CA VAL A 358 9.63 -35.50 -19.38
C VAL A 358 8.45 -34.53 -19.55
N THR A 359 7.95 -34.33 -20.77
CA THR A 359 6.79 -33.47 -21.04
C THR A 359 5.47 -34.07 -20.51
N SER A 360 5.31 -35.39 -20.54
CA SER A 360 4.07 -36.07 -20.12
C SER A 360 3.84 -36.05 -18.61
N TYR A 361 4.89 -35.91 -17.80
CA TYR A 361 4.78 -35.74 -16.37
C TYR A 361 4.53 -34.26 -16.04
N ALA A 362 3.25 -33.89 -15.93
CA ALA A 362 2.84 -32.56 -15.51
C ALA A 362 3.28 -32.29 -14.06
N THR A 363 4.39 -31.59 -13.88
CA THR A 363 4.83 -31.05 -12.59
C THR A 363 5.04 -29.53 -12.71
N PRO A 364 4.51 -28.71 -11.78
CA PRO A 364 4.72 -27.27 -11.80
C PRO A 364 6.18 -26.87 -11.48
N LEU A 365 7.05 -27.85 -11.19
CA LEU A 365 8.46 -27.63 -10.88
C LEU A 365 9.35 -27.63 -12.11
N LEU A 366 8.89 -28.15 -13.25
CA LEU A 366 9.72 -28.34 -14.45
C LEU A 366 9.00 -27.80 -15.68
N GLN A 367 9.75 -27.19 -16.59
CA GLN A 367 9.25 -26.72 -17.88
C GLN A 367 10.22 -27.14 -18.97
N VAL A 368 9.76 -27.94 -19.93
CA VAL A 368 10.59 -28.30 -21.09
C VAL A 368 10.65 -27.12 -22.06
N VAL A 369 11.85 -26.75 -22.51
CA VAL A 369 12.09 -25.59 -23.39
C VAL A 369 13.03 -25.95 -24.53
N ASP A 370 12.83 -25.31 -25.69
CA ASP A 370 13.71 -25.46 -26.86
C ASP A 370 14.80 -24.38 -26.94
N SER A 371 14.52 -23.19 -26.38
CA SER A 371 15.44 -22.05 -26.33
C SER A 371 15.78 -21.73 -24.87
N PRO A 372 16.63 -22.54 -24.20
CA PRO A 372 16.96 -22.33 -22.79
C PRO A 372 17.69 -21.00 -22.51
N GLU A 373 18.31 -20.39 -23.52
CA GLU A 373 18.95 -19.07 -23.48
C GLU A 373 17.99 -17.92 -23.15
N ASP A 374 16.69 -18.09 -23.42
CA ASP A 374 15.67 -17.08 -23.12
C ASP A 374 15.32 -17.03 -21.62
N PHE A 375 15.81 -18.00 -20.84
CA PHE A 375 15.51 -18.13 -19.42
C PHE A 375 16.78 -17.93 -18.59
N GLY A 376 16.73 -17.09 -17.56
CA GLY A 376 17.86 -16.85 -16.64
C GLY A 376 17.88 -17.73 -15.39
N ASP A 377 16.82 -18.51 -15.13
CA ASP A 377 16.67 -19.34 -13.94
C ASP A 377 17.34 -20.74 -14.09
N LEU A 378 17.25 -21.57 -13.02
CA LEU A 378 17.78 -22.93 -12.95
C LEU A 378 17.40 -23.75 -14.18
N HIS A 379 18.40 -24.37 -14.81
CA HIS A 379 18.22 -25.13 -16.03
C HIS A 379 18.95 -26.46 -15.96
N PHE A 380 18.25 -27.51 -16.39
CA PHE A 380 18.76 -28.86 -16.52
C PHE A 380 18.85 -29.24 -18.00
N ARG A 381 20.05 -29.63 -18.43
CA ARG A 381 20.26 -30.29 -19.72
C ARG A 381 20.18 -31.78 -19.48
N VAL A 382 19.21 -32.43 -20.11
CA VAL A 382 18.99 -33.87 -20.04
C VAL A 382 19.53 -34.49 -21.31
N VAL A 383 20.66 -35.19 -21.21
CA VAL A 383 21.38 -35.73 -22.36
C VAL A 383 21.25 -37.25 -22.36
N ALA A 384 20.70 -37.80 -23.45
CA ALA A 384 20.68 -39.24 -23.65
C ALA A 384 22.11 -39.72 -23.97
N ALA A 385 22.70 -40.49 -23.06
CA ALA A 385 24.00 -41.12 -23.24
C ALA A 385 23.82 -42.56 -23.76
N GLY A 386 24.73 -43.01 -24.63
CA GLY A 386 24.69 -44.37 -25.18
C GLY A 386 24.63 -45.45 -24.09
N GLY A 387 23.90 -46.54 -24.33
CA GLY A 387 23.78 -47.66 -23.37
C GLY A 387 22.66 -47.51 -22.33
N GLY A 388 21.61 -46.75 -22.63
CA GLY A 388 20.41 -46.65 -21.79
C GLY A 388 20.59 -45.78 -20.55
N THR A 389 21.49 -44.80 -20.61
CA THR A 389 21.76 -43.86 -19.52
C THR A 389 21.36 -42.45 -19.89
N VAL A 390 21.01 -41.67 -18.87
CA VAL A 390 20.69 -40.26 -18.99
C VAL A 390 21.60 -39.46 -18.07
N GLU A 391 22.21 -38.42 -18.61
CA GLU A 391 22.96 -37.45 -17.81
C GLU A 391 22.08 -36.22 -17.52
N VAL A 392 22.16 -35.72 -16.28
CA VAL A 392 21.51 -34.47 -15.85
C VAL A 392 22.61 -33.45 -15.57
N LEU A 393 22.72 -32.47 -16.45
CA LEU A 393 23.80 -31.48 -16.47
C LEU A 393 23.27 -30.06 -16.26
N GLY A 394 24.12 -29.17 -15.74
CA GLY A 394 23.90 -27.73 -15.71
C GLY A 394 24.19 -27.07 -17.06
N ARG A 395 23.90 -25.77 -17.16
CA ARG A 395 24.20 -24.95 -18.35
C ARG A 395 25.68 -25.01 -18.75
N ASP A 396 26.56 -25.07 -17.75
CA ASP A 396 28.01 -25.16 -17.88
C ASP A 396 28.52 -26.58 -18.20
N GLY A 397 27.63 -27.57 -18.29
CA GLY A 397 27.97 -28.98 -18.48
C GLY A 397 28.37 -29.70 -17.19
N THR A 398 28.32 -29.03 -16.04
CA THR A 398 28.58 -29.68 -14.75
C THR A 398 27.49 -30.69 -14.44
N ARG A 399 27.89 -31.89 -14.03
CA ARG A 399 26.95 -32.97 -13.70
C ARG A 399 26.33 -32.72 -12.32
N PHE A 400 24.99 -32.79 -12.24
CA PHE A 400 24.27 -32.68 -10.95
C PHE A 400 24.23 -33.99 -10.17
N VAL A 401 24.07 -35.12 -10.87
CA VAL A 401 23.96 -36.47 -10.28
C VAL A 401 24.64 -37.49 -11.18
N ASP A 402 25.03 -38.63 -10.63
CA ASP A 402 25.53 -39.75 -11.43
C ASP A 402 24.52 -40.18 -12.53
N PRO A 403 25.00 -40.69 -13.68
CA PRO A 403 24.13 -41.04 -14.80
C PRO A 403 23.01 -41.99 -14.39
N LEU A 404 21.78 -41.59 -14.69
CA LEU A 404 20.58 -42.35 -14.38
C LEU A 404 20.41 -43.49 -15.39
N ARG A 405 20.22 -44.71 -14.92
CA ARG A 405 19.89 -45.86 -15.78
C ARG A 405 18.39 -45.86 -16.06
N LEU A 406 18.03 -45.94 -17.33
CA LEU A 406 16.64 -46.14 -17.74
C LEU A 406 16.30 -47.60 -17.52
N GLY A 407 15.40 -47.87 -16.58
CA GLY A 407 15.03 -49.24 -16.21
C GLY A 407 14.41 -49.99 -17.39
N ALA A 408 14.84 -51.24 -17.61
CA ALA A 408 13.97 -52.23 -18.23
C ALA A 408 12.98 -52.71 -17.18
N ARG A 409 11.71 -52.90 -17.54
CA ARG A 409 10.70 -53.49 -16.65
C ARG A 409 11.25 -54.81 -16.04
N PRO A 410 11.05 -55.10 -14.75
CA PRO A 410 11.34 -56.45 -14.25
C PRO A 410 10.56 -57.44 -15.12
N ALA A 411 11.25 -58.47 -15.64
CA ALA A 411 10.67 -59.45 -16.54
C ALA A 411 9.35 -59.99 -15.96
N ASP A 412 8.31 -60.07 -16.78
CA ASP A 412 7.10 -60.81 -16.43
C ASP A 412 7.54 -62.22 -16.00
N ARG A 413 6.96 -62.74 -14.90
CA ARG A 413 7.35 -64.02 -14.25
C ARG A 413 7.25 -65.26 -15.13
N ASP A 414 6.95 -65.11 -16.42
CA ASP A 414 6.51 -66.17 -17.32
C ASP A 414 7.46 -66.34 -18.52
N GLY A 415 8.74 -65.99 -18.38
CA GLY A 415 9.83 -66.44 -19.25
C GLY A 415 9.69 -66.15 -20.75
N SER A 416 8.74 -65.32 -21.16
CA SER A 416 8.55 -64.93 -22.55
C SER A 416 9.58 -63.86 -22.92
N PRO A 417 10.17 -63.90 -24.12
CA PRO A 417 11.17 -62.92 -24.52
C PRO A 417 10.51 -61.54 -24.48
N ALA A 418 11.00 -60.68 -23.58
CA ALA A 418 10.61 -59.29 -23.55
C ALA A 418 10.85 -58.72 -24.95
N ASP A 419 9.80 -58.18 -25.55
CA ASP A 419 9.90 -57.43 -26.80
C ASP A 419 11.06 -56.44 -26.62
N ALA A 420 12.10 -56.53 -27.46
CA ALA A 420 13.40 -55.89 -27.26
C ALA A 420 13.36 -54.36 -27.50
N THR A 421 12.22 -53.74 -27.21
CA THR A 421 12.03 -52.30 -27.20
C THR A 421 12.10 -51.85 -25.75
N PRO A 422 13.17 -51.17 -25.32
CA PRO A 422 13.23 -50.60 -23.97
C PRO A 422 12.02 -49.69 -23.76
N SER A 423 11.13 -50.05 -22.85
CA SER A 423 10.08 -49.14 -22.38
C SER A 423 10.74 -48.07 -21.52
N TYR A 424 10.72 -46.84 -22.00
CA TYR A 424 11.38 -45.71 -21.34
C TYR A 424 10.63 -45.31 -20.06
N ASP A 425 11.07 -45.77 -18.88
CA ASP A 425 10.53 -45.27 -17.61
C ASP A 425 11.22 -43.95 -17.23
N GLY A 426 10.79 -42.87 -17.90
CA GLY A 426 11.30 -41.52 -17.65
C GLY A 426 10.93 -40.96 -16.27
N ARG A 427 10.18 -41.71 -15.45
CA ARG A 427 9.76 -41.30 -14.11
C ARG A 427 10.94 -41.04 -13.19
N ALA A 428 11.97 -41.89 -13.23
CA ALA A 428 13.16 -41.71 -12.40
C ALA A 428 13.92 -40.41 -12.75
N VAL A 429 13.93 -40.04 -14.04
CA VAL A 429 14.52 -38.78 -14.51
C VAL A 429 13.70 -37.60 -14.01
N VAL A 430 12.36 -37.65 -14.14
CA VAL A 430 11.47 -36.60 -13.65
C VAL A 430 11.53 -36.43 -12.13
N ASP A 431 11.53 -37.52 -11.38
CA ASP A 431 11.63 -37.51 -9.91
C ASP A 431 12.97 -36.90 -9.46
N CYS A 432 14.06 -37.24 -10.16
CA CYS A 432 15.38 -36.65 -9.92
C CYS A 432 15.37 -35.13 -10.20
N LEU A 433 14.88 -34.71 -11.37
CA LEU A 433 14.78 -33.30 -11.73
C LEU A 433 13.92 -32.53 -10.74
N ALA A 434 12.75 -33.05 -10.34
CA ALA A 434 11.88 -32.44 -9.35
C ALA A 434 12.54 -32.33 -7.97
N HIS A 435 13.29 -33.35 -7.55
CA HIS A 435 14.06 -33.33 -6.31
C HIS A 435 15.17 -32.27 -6.34
N LEU A 436 15.96 -32.23 -7.42
CA LEU A 436 16.99 -31.23 -7.63
C LEU A 436 16.42 -29.81 -7.65
N THR A 437 15.29 -29.59 -8.34
CA THR A 437 14.59 -28.29 -8.31
C THR A 437 14.25 -27.87 -6.88
N ARG A 438 13.70 -28.77 -6.05
CA ARG A 438 13.37 -28.45 -4.65
C ARG A 438 14.62 -28.14 -3.84
N TRP A 439 15.67 -28.94 -3.98
CA TRP A 439 16.93 -28.74 -3.26
C TRP A 439 17.60 -27.41 -3.64
N HIS A 440 17.71 -27.11 -4.93
CA HIS A 440 18.27 -25.86 -5.42
C HIS A 440 17.44 -24.67 -5.00
N ARG A 441 16.11 -24.76 -5.07
CA ARG A 441 15.23 -23.69 -4.55
C ARG A 441 15.51 -23.42 -3.08
N LEU A 442 15.66 -24.46 -2.25
CA LEU A 442 15.99 -24.30 -0.82
C LEU A 442 17.40 -23.72 -0.60
N ARG A 443 18.40 -24.21 -1.34
CA ARG A 443 19.79 -23.74 -1.24
C ARG A 443 19.93 -22.28 -1.69
N ASP A 444 19.22 -21.93 -2.75
CA ASP A 444 19.25 -20.62 -3.39
C ASP A 444 18.13 -19.70 -2.84
N LEU A 445 17.52 -20.06 -1.69
CA LEU A 445 16.75 -19.13 -0.84
C LEU A 445 17.72 -18.08 -0.27
N GLY A 446 18.13 -17.15 -1.12
CA GLY A 446 18.78 -15.91 -0.76
C GLY A 446 17.98 -14.76 -1.34
N SER A 447 18.11 -13.58 -0.75
CA SER A 447 17.67 -12.35 -1.38
C SER A 447 18.32 -12.29 -2.77
N ARG A 448 17.52 -12.17 -3.83
CA ARG A 448 18.10 -11.93 -5.15
C ARG A 448 18.97 -10.67 -5.06
N PRO A 449 20.17 -10.66 -5.66
CA PRO A 449 20.94 -9.44 -5.80
C PRO A 449 20.03 -8.36 -6.36
N SER A 450 20.13 -7.15 -5.81
CA SER A 450 19.41 -6.00 -6.37
C SER A 450 19.73 -5.90 -7.86
N LEU A 451 18.78 -5.46 -8.69
CA LEU A 451 19.10 -5.10 -10.08
C LEU A 451 20.15 -3.97 -10.17
N LEU A 452 20.39 -3.29 -9.04
CA LEU A 452 21.43 -2.27 -8.86
C LEU A 452 22.73 -2.83 -8.29
N ASP A 453 22.76 -4.10 -7.87
CA ASP A 453 24.02 -4.73 -7.44
C ASP A 453 24.95 -4.75 -8.64
N ASN A 454 26.10 -4.08 -8.48
CA ASN A 454 27.11 -3.76 -9.50
C ASN A 454 26.85 -2.53 -10.40
N GLN A 455 25.74 -1.80 -10.23
CA GLN A 455 25.50 -0.53 -10.94
C GLN A 455 25.77 0.71 -10.07
N VAL A 456 25.78 0.56 -8.74
CA VAL A 456 26.24 1.59 -7.81
C VAL A 456 27.60 1.17 -7.28
N ARG A 457 28.63 1.96 -7.59
CA ARG A 457 29.98 1.84 -7.03
C ARG A 457 30.21 2.90 -5.97
#